data_AF-A0A5C0SQ01-F1
#
_entry.id   AF-A0A5C0SQ01-F1
#
_cell.length_a   1.000
_cell.length_b   1.000
_cell.length_c   1.000
_cell.angle_alpha   90.00
_cell.angle_beta   90.00
_cell.angle_gamma   90.00
#
_symmetry.space_group_name_H-M   'P 1'
#
loop_
_entity.id
_entity.type
_entity.pdbx_description
1 polymer ?
#
loop_
_entity_poly.entity_id
_entity_poly.type
_entity_poly.pdbx_seq_one_letter_code
_entity_poly.pdbx_strand_id
1 'polypeptide(L)'
;MDGKTLILSGMALIFLGFLLVFIGTLVSALGGEADVEGGGVIMIGPIPIIFGTSRGAAGIAAVLAIILMALWLLAALLMRGD
;
A
#
# COMPACT_ATOMS: atom_id res chain seq x y z
N MET A 1 6.58 -1.99 -39.16
CA MET A 1 5.55 -2.34 -38.15
C MET A 1 4.76 -1.08 -37.87
N ASP A 2 3.44 -1.12 -38.05
CA ASP A 2 2.61 0.06 -37.87
C ASP A 2 2.49 0.42 -36.38
N GLY A 3 2.49 1.72 -36.05
CA GLY A 3 2.37 2.19 -34.66
C GLY A 3 1.11 1.66 -33.95
N LYS A 4 0.03 1.46 -34.70
CA LYS A 4 -1.21 0.82 -34.21
C LYS A 4 -0.94 -0.59 -33.67
N THR A 5 -0.16 -1.39 -34.39
CA THR A 5 0.15 -2.77 -34.00
C THR A 5 1.02 -2.80 -32.74
N LEU A 6 1.95 -1.85 -32.60
CA LEU A 6 2.80 -1.74 -31.42
C LEU A 6 2.01 -1.31 -30.16
N ILE A 7 1.10 -0.36 -30.29
CA ILE A 7 0.24 0.06 -29.18
C ILE A 7 -0.68 -1.08 -28.76
N LEU A 8 -1.25 -1.80 -29.74
CA LEU A 8 -2.19 -2.90 -29.47
C LEU A 8 -1.49 -4.11 -28.83
N SER A 9 -0.26 -4.43 -29.25
CA SER A 9 0.54 -5.48 -28.60
C SER A 9 1.02 -5.08 -27.21
N GLY A 10 1.40 -3.81 -26.99
CA GLY A 10 1.74 -3.28 -25.68
C GLY A 10 0.56 -3.34 -24.70
N MET A 11 -0.63 -2.93 -25.14
CA MET A 11 -1.85 -3.03 -24.34
C MET A 11 -2.20 -4.49 -24.01
N ALA A 12 -2.05 -5.40 -24.97
CA ALA A 12 -2.26 -6.83 -24.75
C ALA A 12 -1.28 -7.41 -23.71
N LEU A 13 0.00 -7.00 -23.75
CA LEU A 13 1.01 -7.41 -22.76
C LEU A 13 0.71 -6.89 -21.35
N ILE A 14 0.30 -5.63 -21.22
CA ILE A 14 -0.12 -5.06 -19.92
C ILE A 14 -1.31 -5.83 -19.36
N PHE A 15 -2.31 -6.08 -20.21
CA PHE A 15 -3.52 -6.80 -19.79
C PHE A 15 -3.21 -8.24 -19.38
N LEU A 16 -2.33 -8.92 -20.12
CA LEU A 16 -1.86 -10.26 -19.78
C LEU A 16 -1.10 -10.27 -18.44
N GLY A 17 -0.22 -9.29 -18.22
CA GLY A 17 0.51 -9.14 -16.96
C GLY A 17 -0.43 -8.91 -15.78
N PHE A 18 -1.43 -8.03 -15.95
CA PHE A 18 -2.47 -7.82 -14.96
C PHE A 18 -3.25 -9.10 -14.66
N LEU A 19 -3.66 -9.85 -15.70
CA LEU A 19 -4.40 -11.10 -15.54
C LEU A 19 -3.59 -12.15 -14.77
N LEU A 20 -2.29 -12.25 -15.03
CA LEU A 20 -1.40 -13.17 -14.30
C LEU A 20 -1.29 -12.80 -12.81
N VAL A 21 -1.10 -11.51 -12.50
CA VAL A 21 -1.09 -11.03 -11.10
C VAL A 21 -2.44 -11.31 -10.43
N PHE A 22 -3.54 -11.02 -11.12
CA PHE A 22 -4.89 -11.23 -10.62
C PHE A 22 -5.18 -12.70 -10.32
N ILE A 23 -4.85 -13.62 -11.23
CA ILE A 23 -5.04 -15.05 -10.99
C ILE A 23 -4.15 -15.51 -9.83
N GLY A 24 -2.90 -15.07 -9.77
CA GLY A 24 -1.98 -15.40 -8.67
C GLY A 24 -2.51 -14.95 -7.31
N THR A 25 -3.07 -13.75 -7.22
CA THR A 25 -3.67 -13.25 -5.97
C THR A 25 -4.96 -13.98 -5.62
N LEU A 26 -5.81 -14.33 -6.59
CA LEU A 26 -7.01 -15.14 -6.34
C LEU A 26 -6.66 -16.52 -5.79
N VAL A 27 -5.70 -17.21 -6.40
CA VAL A 27 -5.25 -18.54 -5.94
C VAL A 27 -4.66 -18.44 -4.53
N SER A 28 -3.84 -17.42 -4.26
CA SER A 28 -3.30 -17.14 -2.93
C SER A 28 -4.40 -16.90 -1.89
N ALA A 29 -5.44 -16.13 -2.24
CA ALA A 29 -6.55 -15.83 -1.35
C ALA A 29 -7.45 -17.04 -1.05
N LEU A 30 -7.52 -18.02 -1.96
CA LEU A 30 -8.28 -19.27 -1.76
C LEU A 30 -7.51 -20.32 -0.93
N GLY A 31 -6.21 -20.11 -0.70
CA GLY A 31 -5.34 -21.07 -0.01
C GLY A 31 -5.41 -21.02 1.51
N GLY A 32 -6.45 -21.63 2.12
CA GLY A 32 -6.52 -22.07 3.53
C GLY A 32 -6.32 -21.01 4.63
N GLU A 33 -6.43 -21.41 5.91
CA GLU A 33 -6.28 -20.51 7.08
C GLU A 33 -4.89 -19.87 7.14
N ALA A 34 -4.74 -18.72 6.49
CA ALA A 34 -3.62 -17.82 6.71
C ALA A 34 -3.82 -17.12 8.06
N ASP A 35 -2.80 -17.17 8.92
CA ASP A 35 -2.79 -16.42 10.17
C ASP A 35 -2.67 -14.92 9.81
N VAL A 36 -3.80 -14.21 9.84
CA VAL A 36 -3.86 -12.83 9.37
C VAL A 36 -3.33 -11.91 10.48
N GLU A 37 -2.11 -11.44 10.29
CA GLU A 37 -1.56 -10.39 11.14
C GLU A 37 -2.07 -9.02 10.69
N GLY A 38 -2.85 -8.36 11.55
CA GLY A 38 -3.42 -7.04 11.30
C GLY A 38 -2.72 -5.97 12.13
N GLY A 39 -2.55 -4.78 11.58
CA GLY A 39 -1.97 -3.63 12.27
C GLY A 39 -2.56 -2.33 11.76
N GLY A 40 -2.50 -1.29 12.58
CA GLY A 40 -3.09 0.00 12.26
C GLY A 40 -2.56 1.15 13.12
N VAL A 41 -2.86 2.36 12.66
CA VAL A 41 -2.47 3.60 13.32
C VAL A 41 -3.68 4.52 13.41
N ILE A 42 -3.94 5.07 14.59
CA ILE A 42 -4.90 6.15 14.79
C ILE A 42 -4.11 7.42 15.09
N MET A 43 -4.33 8.47 14.29
CA MET A 43 -3.69 9.77 14.52
C MET A 43 -4.61 10.67 15.34
N ILE A 44 -4.21 11.04 16.56
CA ILE A 44 -4.89 12.07 17.36
C ILE A 44 -4.02 13.34 17.32
N GLY A 45 -4.27 14.18 16.31
CA GLY A 45 -3.34 15.25 15.96
C GLY A 45 -1.98 14.67 15.54
N PRO A 46 -0.83 15.26 15.93
CA PRO A 46 0.49 14.73 15.62
C PRO A 46 0.87 13.47 16.41
N ILE A 47 0.02 12.98 17.31
CA ILE A 47 0.34 11.86 18.18
C ILE A 47 -0.23 10.57 17.57
N PRO A 48 0.62 9.69 17.01
CA PRO A 48 0.18 8.39 16.50
C PRO A 48 -0.06 7.40 17.64
N ILE A 49 -1.14 6.63 17.55
CA ILE A 49 -1.42 5.47 18.40
C ILE A 49 -1.36 4.20 17.53
N ILE A 50 -0.40 3.34 17.82
CA ILE A 50 -0.07 2.17 17.01
C ILE A 50 -0.68 0.91 17.64
N PHE A 51 -1.30 0.07 16.82
CA PHE A 51 -1.86 -1.22 17.24
C PHE A 51 -1.46 -2.31 16.25
N GLY A 52 -1.34 -3.55 16.73
CA GLY A 52 -1.08 -4.70 15.89
C GLY A 52 -1.29 -6.02 16.64
N THR A 53 -1.76 -7.03 15.92
CA THR A 53 -1.98 -8.38 16.45
C THR A 53 -0.68 -9.19 16.56
N SER A 54 0.38 -8.75 15.88
CA SER A 54 1.73 -9.31 15.96
C SER A 54 2.77 -8.19 16.07
N ARG A 55 4.02 -8.55 16.43
CA ARG A 55 5.15 -7.62 16.39
C ARG A 55 5.45 -7.14 14.97
N GLY A 56 5.25 -8.00 13.96
CA GLY A 56 5.45 -7.65 12.55
C GLY A 56 4.45 -6.59 12.09
N ALA A 57 3.16 -6.84 12.31
CA ALA A 57 2.09 -5.92 11.96
C ALA A 57 2.19 -4.59 12.71
N ALA A 58 2.50 -4.62 14.02
CA ALA A 58 2.77 -3.41 14.79
C ALA A 58 4.00 -2.65 14.28
N GLY A 59 5.04 -3.36 13.85
CA GLY A 59 6.24 -2.76 13.25
C GLY A 59 5.95 -2.03 11.94
N ILE A 60 5.18 -2.65 11.04
CA ILE A 60 4.74 -2.00 9.79
C ILE A 60 3.87 -0.78 10.09
N ALA A 61 2.92 -0.91 11.03
CA ALA A 61 2.10 0.20 11.47
C ALA A 61 2.93 1.34 12.09
N ALA A 62 3.99 1.03 12.85
CA ALA A 62 4.89 2.04 13.39
C ALA A 62 5.64 2.81 12.29
N VAL A 63 6.13 2.12 11.26
CA VAL A 63 6.76 2.79 10.09
C VAL A 63 5.76 3.71 9.40
N LEU A 64 4.53 3.25 9.19
CA LEU A 64 3.46 4.06 8.63
C LEU A 64 3.16 5.29 9.50
N ALA A 65 3.08 5.12 10.83
CA ALA A 65 2.88 6.21 11.78
C ALA A 65 3.96 7.29 11.67
N ILE A 66 5.23 6.89 11.55
CA ILE A 66 6.36 7.83 11.41
C ILE A 66 6.22 8.62 10.10
N ILE A 67 5.90 7.95 8.99
CA ILE A 67 5.69 8.60 7.69
C ILE A 67 4.53 9.60 7.78
N LEU A 68 3.39 9.19 8.35
CA LEU A 68 2.22 10.06 8.52
C LEU A 68 2.51 11.26 9.41
N MET A 69 3.25 11.06 10.52
CA MET A 69 3.68 12.14 11.40
C MET A 69 4.62 13.11 10.68
N ALA A 70 5.58 12.62 9.89
CA ALA A 70 6.47 13.46 9.10
C ALA A 70 5.71 14.29 8.07
N LEU A 71 4.76 13.68 7.34
CA LEU A 71 3.89 14.39 6.41
C LEU A 71 3.03 15.45 7.10
N TRP A 72 2.48 15.14 8.27
CA TRP A 72 1.72 16.09 9.07
C TRP A 72 2.58 17.28 9.51
N LEU A 73 3.80 17.03 9.99
CA LEU A 73 4.74 18.08 10.39
C LEU A 73 5.17 18.96 9.22
N LEU A 74 5.45 18.35 8.06
CA LEU A 74 5.80 19.08 6.84
C LEU A 74 4.63 19.95 6.37
N ALA A 75 3.41 19.41 6.37
CA ALA A 75 2.22 20.18 6.03
C ALA A 75 1.99 21.34 7.02
N ALA A 76 2.09 21.08 8.32
CA ALA A 76 1.96 22.11 9.36
C ALA A 76 3.04 23.20 9.22
N LEU A 77 4.28 22.83 8.88
CA LEU A 77 5.36 23.78 8.68
C LEU A 77 5.16 24.62 7.41
N LEU A 78 4.71 24.00 6.32
CA LEU A 78 4.41 24.68 5.06
C LEU A 78 3.27 25.69 5.23
N MET A 79 2.20 25.30 5.95
CA MET A 79 1.05 26.15 6.25
C MET A 79 1.36 27.29 7.24
N ARG A 80 2.48 27.21 7.97
CA ARG A 80 2.93 28.27 8.88
C ARG A 80 3.82 29.33 8.18
N GLY A 81 4.05 29.18 6.88
CA GLY A 81 4.92 30.07 6.09
C GLY A 81 4.26 31.35 5.59
N ASP A 82 3.03 31.65 6.02
CA ASP A 82 2.26 32.87 5.71
C ASP A 82 2.31 33.89 6.87
#